data_AF-A0A9W6Z3C4-F1
#
_entry.id   AF-A0A9W6Z3C4-F1
#
_cell.length_a   1.000
_cell.length_b   1.000
_cell.length_c   1.000
_cell.angle_alpha   90.00
_cell.angle_beta   90.00
_cell.angle_gamma   90.00
#
_symmetry.space_group_name_H-M   'P 1'
#
loop_
_entity.id
_entity.type
_entity.pdbx_description
1 polymer ?
#
loop_
_entity_poly.entity_id
_entity_poly.type
_entity_poly.pdbx_seq_one_letter_code
_entity_poly.pdbx_strand_id
1 'polypeptide(L)'
;MSALNLQNLDEVKKLESQLANGTSGIIKNDVNISVDSLDSDDIKERAILERLHSDRSSLTLDKDYDDISQVHQLKAHLPIVKLTYDLKPAPPTDGKVFFFDIDNCLYKRSTKIHDLMQLYIHRFFKKHLQLNDEEAHELHLKYYREYGLAIEGLVRLNKINALEYNKVVDDALPLDEILMPNPNLRLMLQRLKTSD
;
A
#
# COMPACT_ATOMS: atom_id res chain seq x y z
N MET A 1 -3.80 7.98 23.64
CA MET A 1 -3.07 9.27 23.51
C MET A 1 -1.68 8.98 22.94
N SER A 2 -1.58 8.78 21.64
CA SER A 2 -0.31 8.79 20.92
C SER A 2 -0.35 9.98 19.97
N ALA A 3 0.60 10.89 20.13
CA ALA A 3 0.73 12.09 19.32
C ALA A 3 0.98 11.69 17.87
N LEU A 4 -0.03 11.84 17.01
CA LEU A 4 0.16 11.93 15.58
C LEU A 4 1.07 13.14 15.33
N ASN A 5 2.18 12.85 14.68
CA ASN A 5 3.33 13.72 14.49
C ASN A 5 2.93 15.04 13.80
N LEU A 6 2.77 16.11 14.58
CA LEU A 6 2.47 17.47 14.12
C LEU A 6 3.49 18.00 13.09
N GLN A 7 4.71 17.45 13.05
CA GLN A 7 5.71 17.81 12.05
C GLN A 7 5.28 17.49 10.61
N ASN A 8 4.42 16.48 10.41
CA ASN A 8 4.00 16.04 9.08
C ASN A 8 2.94 16.97 8.47
N LEU A 9 2.09 17.60 9.29
CA LEU A 9 1.07 18.55 8.81
C LEU A 9 1.68 19.89 8.40
N ASP A 10 2.70 20.34 9.12
CA ASP A 10 3.41 21.59 8.81
C ASP A 10 4.26 21.46 7.54
N GLU A 11 4.83 20.28 7.27
CA GLU A 11 5.53 19.98 6.01
C GLU A 11 4.58 19.96 4.81
N VAL A 12 3.39 19.38 4.96
CA VAL A 12 2.36 19.37 3.90
C VAL A 12 1.90 20.79 3.58
N LYS A 13 1.60 21.61 4.59
CA LYS A 13 1.21 23.02 4.39
C LYS A 13 2.32 23.86 3.76
N LYS A 14 3.58 23.53 4.03
CA LYS A 14 4.74 24.20 3.43
C LYS A 14 4.89 23.85 1.95
N LEU A 15 4.64 22.59 1.57
CA LEU A 15 4.65 22.14 0.18
C LEU A 15 3.49 22.76 -0.61
N GLU A 16 2.29 22.86 -0.03
CA GLU A 16 1.12 23.53 -0.64
C GLU A 16 1.38 25.03 -0.89
N SER A 17 2.03 25.71 0.08
CA SER A 17 2.40 27.13 -0.03
C SER A 17 3.52 27.39 -1.06
N GLN A 18 4.44 26.44 -1.23
CA GLN A 18 5.50 26.52 -2.24
C GLN A 18 4.96 26.30 -3.67
N LEU A 19 3.96 25.43 -3.84
CA LEU A 19 3.31 25.20 -5.12
C LEU A 19 2.44 26.38 -5.57
N ALA A 20 1.78 27.07 -4.61
CA ALA A 20 0.96 28.25 -4.88
C ALA A 20 1.74 29.48 -5.37
N ASN A 21 3.07 29.53 -5.14
CA ASN A 21 3.90 30.70 -5.41
C ASN A 21 4.91 30.53 -6.57
N GLY A 22 4.84 29.44 -7.34
CA GLY A 22 5.89 29.07 -8.29
C GLY A 22 5.43 28.71 -9.71
N THR A 23 5.06 29.71 -10.52
CA THR A 23 5.09 29.59 -12.00
C THR A 23 6.14 30.50 -12.59
N SER A 24 7.30 29.94 -12.94
CA SER A 24 8.07 30.26 -14.16
C SER A 24 9.36 29.46 -14.17
N GLY A 25 9.37 28.37 -14.94
CA GLY A 25 10.55 27.52 -15.12
C GLY A 25 10.27 26.45 -16.16
N ILE A 26 10.59 26.77 -17.41
CA ILE A 26 10.43 25.98 -18.64
C ILE A 26 10.83 24.50 -18.44
N ILE A 27 9.88 23.59 -18.66
CA ILE A 27 10.16 22.24 -19.18
C ILE A 27 9.22 22.00 -20.36
N LYS A 28 9.79 22.04 -21.58
CA LYS A 28 9.17 21.48 -22.77
C LYS A 28 9.51 19.99 -22.79
N ASN A 29 8.49 19.13 -22.69
CA ASN A 29 8.35 17.85 -23.40
C ASN A 29 7.00 17.21 -23.03
N ASP A 30 6.03 17.42 -23.91
CA ASP A 30 4.93 16.53 -24.33
C ASP A 30 4.31 15.55 -23.32
N VAL A 31 3.58 16.08 -22.32
CA VAL A 31 2.15 15.77 -22.09
C VAL A 31 1.55 16.97 -21.34
N ASN A 32 0.74 17.80 -22.00
CA ASN A 32 0.03 18.89 -21.31
C ASN A 32 -1.20 18.34 -20.59
N ILE A 33 -1.00 17.62 -19.48
CA ILE A 33 -2.10 17.28 -18.56
C ILE A 33 -2.41 18.56 -17.79
N SER A 34 -3.57 19.17 -18.07
CA SER A 34 -4.06 20.31 -17.30
C SER A 34 -4.14 19.92 -15.83
N VAL A 35 -3.32 20.57 -15.00
CA VAL A 35 -3.27 20.37 -13.53
C VAL A 35 -4.62 20.66 -12.88
N ASP A 36 -5.47 21.47 -13.53
CA ASP A 36 -6.84 21.79 -13.09
C ASP A 36 -7.84 20.62 -13.20
N SER A 37 -7.42 19.47 -13.77
CA SER A 37 -8.26 18.28 -13.95
C SER A 37 -7.88 17.07 -13.10
N LEU A 38 -6.81 17.16 -12.30
CA LEU A 38 -6.35 16.06 -11.44
C LEU A 38 -7.04 16.16 -10.07
N ASP A 39 -7.72 15.10 -9.65
CA ASP A 39 -8.28 15.00 -8.32
C ASP A 39 -7.13 15.06 -7.28
N SER A 40 -7.37 15.72 -6.15
CA SER A 40 -6.41 15.82 -5.04
C SER A 40 -5.87 14.45 -4.62
N ASP A 41 -6.69 13.41 -4.75
CA ASP A 41 -6.30 12.05 -4.42
C ASP A 41 -5.33 11.48 -5.49
N ASP A 42 -5.47 11.82 -6.77
CA ASP A 42 -4.52 11.41 -7.84
C ASP A 42 -3.12 12.00 -7.59
N ILE A 43 -3.08 13.24 -7.12
CA ILE A 43 -1.82 13.91 -6.74
C ILE A 43 -1.16 13.17 -5.56
N LYS A 44 -1.94 12.79 -4.53
CA LYS A 44 -1.42 12.03 -3.38
C LYS A 44 -0.86 10.68 -3.80
N GLU A 45 -1.54 9.95 -4.67
CA GLU A 45 -1.07 8.66 -5.19
C GLU A 45 0.26 8.82 -5.92
N ARG A 46 0.35 9.77 -6.86
CA ARG A 46 1.60 10.04 -7.58
C ARG A 46 2.73 10.41 -6.64
N ALA A 47 2.47 11.26 -5.64
CA ALA A 47 3.48 11.63 -4.66
C ALA A 47 3.98 10.42 -3.84
N ILE A 48 3.09 9.48 -3.48
CA ILE A 48 3.48 8.25 -2.78
C ILE A 48 4.39 7.38 -3.69
N LEU A 49 3.97 7.15 -4.93
CA LEU A 49 4.71 6.32 -5.88
C LEU A 49 6.05 6.94 -6.30
N GLU A 50 6.09 8.25 -6.55
CA GLU A 50 7.33 8.98 -6.86
C GLU A 50 8.31 8.94 -5.69
N ARG A 51 7.82 9.08 -4.45
CA ARG A 51 8.67 8.93 -3.26
C ARG A 51 9.23 7.52 -3.14
N LEU A 52 8.43 6.49 -3.41
CA LEU A 52 8.91 5.10 -3.44
C LEU A 52 10.00 4.89 -4.51
N HIS A 53 9.83 5.46 -5.71
CA HIS A 53 10.83 5.39 -6.77
C HIS A 53 12.10 6.17 -6.43
N SER A 54 11.96 7.37 -5.85
CA SER A 54 13.08 8.20 -5.41
C SER A 54 13.86 7.54 -4.29
N ASP A 55 13.19 7.01 -3.27
CA ASP A 55 13.82 6.28 -2.16
C ASP A 55 14.56 5.03 -2.68
N ARG A 56 14.02 4.33 -3.68
CA ARG A 56 14.75 3.23 -4.35
C ARG A 56 16.00 3.69 -5.11
N SER A 57 15.99 4.90 -5.66
CA SER A 57 17.11 5.46 -6.41
C SER A 57 18.18 6.13 -5.52
N SER A 58 17.78 6.67 -4.37
CA SER A 58 18.59 7.49 -3.46
C SER A 58 18.97 6.79 -2.15
N LEU A 59 18.34 5.65 -1.80
CA LEU A 59 18.69 4.82 -0.65
C LEU A 59 18.91 3.36 -1.09
N THR A 60 20.17 2.93 -1.01
CA THR A 60 20.65 1.59 -0.66
C THR A 60 19.62 0.44 -0.72
N LEU A 61 19.34 -0.09 -1.92
CA LEU A 61 18.97 -1.50 -2.03
C LEU A 61 19.98 -2.35 -1.21
N ASP A 62 21.26 -2.00 -1.28
CA ASP A 62 22.42 -2.63 -0.64
C ASP A 62 22.35 -2.88 0.89
N LYS A 63 21.48 -2.21 1.65
CA LYS A 63 21.43 -2.38 3.12
C LYS A 63 20.38 -3.35 3.61
N ASP A 64 19.30 -3.52 2.84
CA ASP A 64 18.17 -4.37 3.22
C ASP A 64 18.26 -5.78 2.62
N TYR A 65 19.14 -5.95 1.63
CA TYR A 65 19.34 -7.19 0.91
C TYR A 65 20.84 -7.43 0.75
N ASP A 66 21.30 -8.60 1.16
CA ASP A 66 22.72 -8.96 1.10
C ASP A 66 23.21 -9.15 -0.35
N ASP A 67 22.30 -9.45 -1.30
CA ASP A 67 22.61 -9.66 -2.71
C ASP A 67 21.53 -9.05 -3.64
N ILE A 68 21.83 -7.86 -4.18
CA ILE A 68 20.95 -7.12 -5.10
C ILE A 68 20.88 -7.75 -6.48
N SER A 69 21.94 -8.40 -6.93
CA SER A 69 21.97 -9.09 -8.22
C SER A 69 20.96 -10.23 -8.22
N GLN A 70 20.92 -11.02 -7.15
CA GLN A 70 19.94 -12.08 -6.98
C GLN A 70 18.51 -11.54 -6.95
N VAL A 71 18.25 -10.43 -6.24
CA VAL A 71 16.91 -9.81 -6.20
C VAL A 71 16.45 -9.36 -7.59
N HIS A 72 17.33 -8.72 -8.37
CA HIS A 72 17.02 -8.30 -9.74
C HIS A 72 16.78 -9.49 -10.67
N GLN A 73 17.60 -10.54 -10.59
CA GLN A 73 17.40 -11.77 -11.37
C GLN A 73 16.07 -12.42 -11.05
N LEU A 74 15.70 -12.53 -9.76
CA LEU A 74 14.43 -13.07 -9.33
C LEU A 74 13.25 -12.21 -9.78
N LYS A 75 13.36 -10.87 -9.77
CA LYS A 75 12.29 -10.00 -10.27
C LYS A 75 12.07 -10.19 -11.77
N ALA A 76 13.16 -10.30 -12.53
CA ALA A 76 13.09 -10.52 -13.97
C ALA A 76 12.51 -11.90 -14.32
N HIS A 77 12.74 -12.91 -13.47
CA HIS A 77 12.31 -14.29 -13.69
C HIS A 77 11.77 -14.89 -12.40
N LEU A 78 10.54 -14.51 -12.03
CA LEU A 78 9.90 -15.05 -10.84
C LEU A 78 9.66 -16.57 -11.00
N PRO A 79 9.96 -17.37 -9.97
CA PRO A 79 9.68 -18.80 -10.02
C PRO A 79 8.17 -19.03 -10.04
N ILE A 80 7.73 -20.09 -10.71
CA ILE A 80 6.33 -20.54 -10.64
C ILE A 80 6.04 -20.94 -9.19
N VAL A 81 5.11 -20.22 -8.56
CA VAL A 81 4.67 -20.53 -7.19
C VAL A 81 3.48 -21.48 -7.26
N LYS A 82 3.63 -22.64 -6.63
CA LYS A 82 2.51 -23.56 -6.36
C LYS A 82 2.16 -23.48 -4.89
N LEU A 83 0.94 -23.06 -4.59
CA LEU A 83 0.42 -23.07 -3.23
C LEU A 83 0.16 -24.52 -2.81
N THR A 84 0.72 -24.94 -1.68
CA THR A 84 0.60 -26.33 -1.20
C THR A 84 -0.85 -26.78 -1.05
N TYR A 85 -1.74 -25.86 -0.68
CA TYR A 85 -3.15 -26.11 -0.41
C TYR A 85 -4.09 -25.26 -1.28
N ASP A 86 -3.58 -24.58 -2.32
CA ASP A 86 -4.34 -23.60 -3.11
C ASP A 86 -5.08 -22.58 -2.21
N LEU A 87 -6.39 -22.45 -2.40
CA LEU A 87 -7.29 -21.62 -1.57
C LEU A 87 -8.02 -22.44 -0.48
N LYS A 88 -7.59 -23.67 -0.23
CA LYS A 88 -8.21 -24.56 0.75
C LYS A 88 -7.51 -24.43 2.11
N PRO A 89 -8.25 -24.62 3.21
CA PRO A 89 -7.64 -24.69 4.54
C PRO A 89 -6.56 -25.77 4.61
N ALA A 90 -5.50 -25.50 5.36
CA ALA A 90 -4.53 -26.52 5.72
C ALA A 90 -5.22 -27.64 6.52
N PRO A 91 -4.79 -28.91 6.37
CA PRO A 91 -5.35 -30.01 7.15
C PRO A 91 -5.09 -29.81 8.65
N PRO A 92 -5.99 -30.29 9.53
CA PRO A 92 -5.74 -30.30 10.97
C PRO A 92 -4.42 -31.01 11.30
N THR A 93 -3.74 -30.53 12.32
CA THR A 93 -2.49 -31.11 12.82
C THR A 93 -2.44 -31.02 14.33
N ASP A 94 -1.89 -32.05 14.98
CA ASP A 94 -1.58 -32.05 16.41
C ASP A 94 -0.20 -31.38 16.69
N GLY A 95 0.50 -30.97 15.63
CA GLY A 95 1.77 -30.26 15.70
C GLY A 95 1.64 -28.80 16.11
N LYS A 96 2.79 -28.17 16.37
CA LYS A 96 2.85 -26.72 16.65
C LYS A 96 2.52 -25.95 15.38
N VAL A 97 1.66 -24.94 15.52
CA VAL A 97 1.28 -24.03 14.43
C VAL A 97 1.84 -22.64 14.70
N PHE A 98 2.50 -22.07 13.71
CA PHE A 98 2.94 -20.68 13.73
C PHE A 98 2.11 -19.87 12.72
N PHE A 99 1.37 -18.87 13.19
CA PHE A 99 0.58 -17.97 12.34
C PHE A 99 1.41 -16.74 11.96
N PHE A 100 1.39 -16.39 10.68
CA PHE A 100 1.97 -15.16 10.16
C PHE A 100 0.85 -14.26 9.68
N ASP A 101 0.87 -13.02 10.13
CA ASP A 101 0.18 -11.94 9.42
C ASP A 101 0.91 -11.65 8.10
N ILE A 102 0.27 -10.95 7.17
CA ILE A 102 0.84 -10.61 5.86
C ILE A 102 1.20 -9.12 5.83
N ASP A 103 0.19 -8.26 5.99
CA ASP A 103 0.32 -6.84 5.71
C ASP A 103 1.14 -6.12 6.77
N ASN A 104 2.18 -5.41 6.34
CA ASN A 104 3.18 -4.81 7.24
C ASN A 104 3.89 -5.81 8.17
N CYS A 105 3.75 -7.12 7.92
CA CYS A 105 4.42 -8.20 8.64
C CYS A 105 5.47 -8.87 7.76
N LEU A 106 5.06 -9.46 6.63
CA LEU A 106 5.96 -10.11 5.67
C LEU A 106 6.63 -9.12 4.70
N TYR A 107 6.15 -7.89 4.69
CA TYR A 107 6.80 -6.76 4.04
C TYR A 107 6.80 -5.55 4.98
N LYS A 108 7.76 -4.65 4.80
CA LYS A 108 7.93 -3.51 5.71
C LYS A 108 6.84 -2.45 5.48
N ARG A 109 6.43 -1.74 6.54
CA ARG A 109 5.55 -0.55 6.44
C ARG A 109 6.11 0.56 5.54
N SER A 110 7.43 0.62 5.39
CA SER A 110 8.11 1.56 4.48
C SER A 110 7.80 1.33 3.00
N THR A 111 7.19 0.20 2.62
CA THR A 111 6.67 -0.03 1.26
C THR A 111 5.48 0.86 0.90
N LYS A 112 4.86 1.55 1.87
CA LYS A 112 3.73 2.47 1.67
C LYS A 112 2.46 1.84 1.07
N ILE A 113 2.39 0.51 0.97
CA ILE A 113 1.21 -0.22 0.50
C ILE A 113 -0.02 0.15 1.34
N HIS A 114 0.10 0.19 2.67
CA HIS A 114 -1.02 0.60 3.53
C HIS A 114 -1.42 2.08 3.35
N ASP A 115 -0.49 2.95 2.93
CA ASP A 115 -0.81 4.36 2.70
C ASP A 115 -1.63 4.48 1.38
N LEU A 116 -1.27 3.72 0.34
CA LEU A 116 -2.08 3.58 -0.88
C LEU A 116 -3.44 2.91 -0.62
N MET A 117 -3.46 1.86 0.19
CA MET A 117 -4.70 1.19 0.61
C MET A 117 -5.68 2.19 1.22
N GLN A 118 -5.24 3.00 2.18
CA GLN A 118 -6.10 4.02 2.79
C GLN A 118 -6.63 5.03 1.78
N LEU A 119 -5.79 5.44 0.82
CA LEU A 119 -6.18 6.36 -0.25
C LEU A 119 -7.27 5.75 -1.13
N TYR A 120 -7.15 4.47 -1.51
CA TYR A 120 -8.12 3.80 -2.37
C TYR A 120 -9.43 3.55 -1.64
N ILE A 121 -9.38 3.18 -0.35
CA ILE A 121 -10.56 3.11 0.52
C ILE A 121 -11.28 4.47 0.57
N HIS A 122 -10.51 5.55 0.78
CA HIS A 122 -11.05 6.91 0.85
C HIS A 122 -11.75 7.32 -0.45
N ARG A 123 -11.10 7.09 -1.60
CA ARG A 123 -11.70 7.31 -2.93
C ARG A 123 -12.98 6.49 -3.13
N PHE A 124 -12.98 5.23 -2.68
CA PHE A 124 -14.17 4.39 -2.76
C PHE A 124 -15.34 5.00 -1.98
N PHE A 125 -15.09 5.46 -0.76
CA PHE A 125 -16.12 6.08 0.09
C PHE A 125 -16.68 7.33 -0.58
N LYS A 126 -15.81 8.23 -1.07
CA LYS A 126 -16.25 9.45 -1.78
C LYS A 126 -17.11 9.12 -2.99
N LYS A 127 -16.62 8.23 -3.86
CA LYS A 127 -17.29 7.91 -5.14
C LYS A 127 -18.59 7.13 -4.95
N HIS A 128 -18.60 6.09 -4.11
CA HIS A 128 -19.72 5.16 -4.01
C HIS A 128 -20.77 5.60 -2.97
N LEU A 129 -20.36 6.37 -1.96
CA LEU A 129 -21.28 6.89 -0.94
C LEU A 129 -21.58 8.38 -1.12
N GLN A 130 -21.00 9.04 -2.13
CA GLN A 130 -21.18 10.46 -2.45
C GLN A 130 -20.82 11.38 -1.26
N LEU A 131 -19.75 11.00 -0.55
CA LEU A 131 -19.26 11.72 0.63
C LEU A 131 -18.17 12.74 0.23
N ASN A 132 -18.07 13.81 1.00
CA ASN A 132 -16.90 14.68 0.93
C ASN A 132 -15.69 14.07 1.67
N ASP A 133 -14.53 14.71 1.60
CA ASP A 133 -13.29 14.20 2.21
C ASP A 133 -13.40 14.03 3.73
N GLU A 134 -14.02 14.97 4.45
CA GLU A 134 -14.15 14.86 5.91
C GLU A 134 -15.09 13.69 6.28
N GLU A 135 -16.25 13.62 5.64
CA GLU A 135 -17.24 12.56 5.87
C GLU A 135 -16.68 11.17 5.54
N ALA A 136 -15.93 11.04 4.44
CA ALA A 136 -15.28 9.78 4.06
C ALA A 136 -14.22 9.38 5.09
N HIS A 137 -13.43 10.33 5.59
CA HIS A 137 -12.42 10.09 6.62
C HIS A 137 -13.05 9.65 7.94
N GLU A 138 -14.06 10.38 8.42
CA GLU A 138 -14.78 10.06 9.65
C GLU A 138 -15.44 8.67 9.56
N LEU A 139 -16.09 8.36 8.44
CA LEU A 139 -16.76 7.07 8.26
C LEU A 139 -15.74 5.92 8.18
N HIS A 140 -14.62 6.11 7.50
CA HIS A 140 -13.53 5.14 7.47
C HIS A 140 -13.00 4.86 8.88
N LEU A 141 -12.66 5.90 9.64
CA LEU A 141 -12.20 5.76 11.03
C LEU A 141 -13.24 5.08 11.92
N LYS A 142 -14.51 5.42 11.75
CA LYS A 142 -15.61 4.81 12.50
C LYS A 142 -15.68 3.30 12.22
N TYR A 143 -15.76 2.90 10.95
CA TYR A 143 -15.87 1.49 10.59
C TYR A 143 -14.63 0.68 10.98
N TYR A 144 -13.44 1.26 10.83
CA TYR A 144 -12.21 0.62 11.28
C TYR A 144 -12.23 0.37 12.81
N ARG A 145 -12.67 1.34 13.62
CA ARG A 145 -12.72 1.19 15.08
C ARG A 145 -13.80 0.23 15.55
N GLU A 146 -14.98 0.26 14.92
CA GLU A 146 -16.14 -0.53 15.37
C GLU A 146 -16.09 -1.99 14.90
N TYR A 147 -15.51 -2.24 13.72
CA TYR A 147 -15.54 -3.56 13.08
C TYR A 147 -14.15 -4.16 12.83
N GLY A 148 -13.07 -3.44 13.14
CA GLY A 148 -11.69 -3.89 12.88
C GLY A 148 -11.27 -3.76 11.40
N LEU A 149 -12.21 -3.84 10.46
CA LEU A 149 -12.00 -3.56 9.04
C LEU A 149 -13.10 -2.64 8.50
N ALA A 150 -12.70 -1.62 7.73
CA ALA A 150 -13.65 -0.66 7.15
C ALA A 150 -14.69 -1.32 6.23
N ILE A 151 -14.30 -2.37 5.50
CA ILE A 151 -15.16 -3.13 4.60
C ILE A 151 -16.32 -3.82 5.33
N GLU A 152 -16.14 -4.23 6.58
CA GLU A 152 -17.20 -4.90 7.33
C GLU A 152 -18.37 -3.94 7.59
N GLY A 153 -18.09 -2.69 7.93
CA GLY A 153 -19.10 -1.65 8.04
C GLY A 153 -19.81 -1.39 6.71
N LEU A 154 -19.06 -1.30 5.60
CA LEU A 154 -19.60 -1.09 4.26
C LEU A 154 -20.56 -2.21 3.81
N VAL A 155 -20.18 -3.46 4.05
CA VAL A 155 -21.02 -4.62 3.68
C VAL A 155 -22.29 -4.65 4.53
N ARG A 156 -22.16 -4.48 5.85
CA ARG A 156 -23.28 -4.62 6.79
C ARG A 156 -24.27 -3.45 6.70
N LEU A 157 -23.78 -2.22 6.59
CA LEU A 157 -24.60 -1.01 6.74
C LEU A 157 -24.90 -0.31 5.41
N ASN A 158 -23.96 -0.34 4.45
CA ASN A 158 -24.13 0.31 3.15
C ASN A 158 -24.49 -0.67 2.02
N LYS A 159 -24.58 -1.97 2.30
CA LYS A 159 -24.91 -3.04 1.34
C LYS A 159 -23.94 -3.07 0.15
N ILE A 160 -22.69 -2.69 0.37
CA ILE A 160 -21.64 -2.76 -0.65
C ILE A 160 -21.26 -4.22 -0.90
N ASN A 161 -21.07 -4.58 -2.16
CA ASN A 161 -20.54 -5.89 -2.53
C ASN A 161 -19.04 -5.95 -2.21
N ALA A 162 -18.64 -6.91 -1.37
CA ALA A 162 -17.25 -7.06 -0.93
C ALA A 162 -16.26 -7.31 -2.10
N LEU A 163 -16.68 -8.05 -3.14
CA LEU A 163 -15.83 -8.31 -4.30
C LEU A 163 -15.67 -7.08 -5.18
N GLU A 164 -16.70 -6.24 -5.32
CA GLU A 164 -16.57 -4.99 -6.06
C GLU A 164 -15.66 -3.99 -5.34
N TYR A 165 -15.77 -3.91 -4.02
CA TYR A 165 -14.83 -3.15 -3.19
C TYR A 165 -13.39 -3.68 -3.36
N ASN A 166 -13.18 -5.00 -3.26
CA ASN A 166 -11.85 -5.60 -3.37
C ASN A 166 -11.17 -5.25 -4.70
N LYS A 167 -11.92 -5.31 -5.80
CA LYS A 167 -11.43 -5.02 -7.16
C LYS A 167 -10.85 -3.62 -7.33
N VAL A 168 -11.38 -2.64 -6.59
CA VAL A 168 -11.01 -1.22 -6.74
C VAL A 168 -10.18 -0.70 -5.56
N VAL A 169 -9.88 -1.57 -4.59
CA VAL A 169 -9.13 -1.23 -3.39
C VAL A 169 -7.88 -2.11 -3.28
N ASP A 170 -8.03 -3.41 -3.06
CA ASP A 170 -6.88 -4.31 -2.85
C ASP A 170 -6.28 -4.77 -4.18
N ASP A 171 -7.10 -5.32 -5.09
CA ASP A 171 -6.65 -5.80 -6.41
C ASP A 171 -6.12 -4.67 -7.31
N ALA A 172 -6.47 -3.42 -6.99
CA ALA A 172 -6.05 -2.25 -7.75
C ALA A 172 -4.64 -1.76 -7.37
N LEU A 173 -4.08 -2.23 -6.25
CA LEU A 173 -2.76 -1.79 -5.80
C LEU A 173 -1.67 -2.24 -6.79
N PRO A 174 -0.70 -1.37 -7.14
CA PRO A 174 0.39 -1.72 -8.04
C PRO A 174 1.47 -2.54 -7.33
N LEU A 175 1.09 -3.70 -6.76
CA LEU A 175 1.96 -4.52 -5.93
C LEU A 175 3.18 -5.05 -6.69
N ASP A 176 3.10 -5.28 -8.00
CA ASP A 176 4.22 -5.73 -8.84
C ASP A 176 5.33 -4.68 -8.99
N GLU A 177 4.96 -3.40 -8.86
CA GLU A 177 5.91 -2.28 -8.88
C GLU A 177 6.56 -2.11 -7.50
N ILE A 178 5.79 -2.33 -6.43
CA ILE A 178 6.17 -2.02 -5.05
C ILE A 178 6.87 -3.20 -4.36
N LEU A 179 6.39 -4.43 -4.52
CA LEU A 179 6.98 -5.61 -3.87
C LEU A 179 8.20 -6.11 -4.66
N MET A 180 9.17 -6.62 -3.92
CA MET A 180 10.39 -7.19 -4.46
C MET A 180 10.61 -8.57 -3.85
N PRO A 181 11.24 -9.51 -4.58
CA PRO A 181 11.70 -10.75 -3.99
C PRO A 181 12.56 -10.49 -2.76
N ASN A 182 12.30 -11.23 -1.67
CA ASN A 182 13.10 -11.17 -0.45
C ASN A 182 13.73 -12.54 -0.14
N PRO A 183 14.96 -12.79 -0.63
CA PRO A 183 15.67 -14.04 -0.40
C PRO A 183 15.90 -14.35 1.08
N ASN A 184 16.18 -13.34 1.89
CA ASN A 184 16.43 -13.51 3.32
C ASN A 184 15.19 -13.96 4.08
N LEU A 185 14.03 -13.33 3.81
CA LEU A 185 12.75 -13.77 4.35
C LEU A 185 12.43 -15.21 3.91
N ARG A 186 12.65 -15.53 2.63
CA ARG A 186 12.44 -16.89 2.11
C ARG A 186 13.30 -17.92 2.84
N LEU A 187 14.59 -17.65 3.00
CA LEU A 187 15.52 -18.54 3.70
C LEU A 187 15.13 -18.72 5.16
N MET A 188 14.71 -17.65 5.85
CA MET A 188 14.22 -17.73 7.22
C MET A 188 12.99 -18.64 7.33
N LEU A 189 11.99 -18.45 6.47
CA LEU A 189 10.78 -19.29 6.45
C LEU A 189 11.07 -20.75 6.11
N GLN A 190 12.02 -21.01 5.21
CA GLN A 190 12.48 -22.37 4.89
C GLN A 190 13.14 -23.04 6.09
N ARG A 191 14.03 -22.32 6.79
CA ARG A 191 14.66 -22.83 8.02
C ARG A 191 13.62 -23.14 9.09
N LEU A 192 12.70 -22.21 9.34
CA LEU A 192 11.64 -22.40 10.33
C LEU A 192 10.79 -23.65 10.02
N LYS A 193 10.50 -23.91 8.75
CA LYS A 193 9.72 -25.09 8.32
C LYS A 193 10.45 -26.42 8.58
N THR A 194 11.78 -26.42 8.56
CA THR A 194 12.62 -27.63 8.69
C THR A 194 13.22 -27.83 10.09
N SER A 195 13.05 -26.87 10.99
CA SER A 195 13.53 -26.99 12.37
C SER A 195 12.64 -27.93 13.17
N ASP A 196 13.26 -28.87 13.90
CA ASP A 196 12.61 -29.82 14.82
C ASP A 196 12.05 -29.15 16.09
#